data_AF-A0A8H7DIM4-F1
#
_entry.id   AF-A0A8H7DIM4-F1
#
_cell.length_a   1.000
_cell.length_b   1.000
_cell.length_c   1.000
_cell.angle_alpha   90.00
_cell.angle_beta   90.00
_cell.angle_gamma   90.00
#
_symmetry.space_group_name_H-M   'P 1'
#
loop_
_entity.id
_entity.type
_entity.pdbx_description
1 polymer ?
#
loop_
_entity_poly.entity_id
_entity_poly.type
_entity_poly.pdbx_seq_one_letter_code
_entity_poly.pdbx_strand_id
1 'polypeptide(L)'
;MSYIPQVDTDAMMASANAGMAQIRAGLDEKRALTKEAKLSCDHCKKHETSVSPLQACSRCRSVRYCSRGCQLAHYKMTHKEDCANFASPPLCRAFNTTICLSGCSYPETPIFALGVSQGMGAWVSKAGSIHCRLATLPGGRKNLDRNDPLTMLMMTPGMARGKYLSLRVLVQNRSPKAKPMVVIGTGIVAFASAKGTPIILEGKEPGEPSTMFGPLLGLAQVDAQITYFNGKSLEKKEAKSCPAVKDAAACAVLLNVGEHAIFNVEFRAGGPRITHDFQALELLQHVVVPCIPYDHKASGPYLELLMQAADRNEVCEVRAVLDQVAVDAWYKDYKTKGESAYISGHYGEARARMMGEGNKVLGGDAEGDGEYGRYEYKLKRVQQLRQYSLHPFLVCLRMVQFSAARDSLRTF
;
A
#
# COMPACT_ATOMS: atom_id res chain seq x y z
N MET A 1 -12.05 -27.49 41.37
CA MET A 1 -13.03 -26.54 40.79
C MET A 1 -12.25 -25.40 40.16
N SER A 2 -12.16 -25.35 38.84
CA SER A 2 -11.51 -24.25 38.13
C SER A 2 -12.46 -23.05 38.10
N TYR A 3 -12.06 -21.95 38.76
CA TYR A 3 -12.77 -20.68 38.73
C TYR A 3 -12.73 -20.14 37.29
N ILE A 4 -13.90 -20.04 36.64
CA ILE A 4 -14.03 -19.34 35.36
C ILE A 4 -14.25 -17.87 35.73
N PRO A 5 -13.30 -16.97 35.43
CA PRO A 5 -13.51 -15.56 35.69
C PRO A 5 -14.76 -15.07 34.96
N GLN A 6 -15.69 -14.44 35.67
CA GLN A 6 -16.84 -13.80 35.05
C GLN A 6 -16.34 -12.60 34.23
N VAL A 7 -16.56 -12.65 32.91
CA VAL A 7 -16.27 -11.52 32.02
C VAL A 7 -17.35 -10.47 32.23
N ASP A 8 -16.96 -9.27 32.69
CA ASP A 8 -17.86 -8.12 32.74
C ASP A 8 -18.12 -7.62 31.31
N THR A 9 -19.23 -8.10 30.73
CA THR A 9 -19.62 -7.77 29.36
C THR A 9 -19.98 -6.29 29.20
N ASP A 10 -20.49 -5.65 30.25
CA ASP A 10 -20.92 -4.26 30.20
C ASP A 10 -19.71 -3.33 30.16
N ALA A 11 -18.70 -3.59 31.00
CA ALA A 11 -17.43 -2.88 30.94
C ALA A 11 -16.75 -3.04 29.57
N MET A 12 -16.75 -4.25 29.00
CA MET A 12 -16.20 -4.51 27.66
C MET A 12 -16.94 -3.72 26.57
N MET A 13 -18.27 -3.73 26.58
CA MET A 13 -19.07 -3.00 25.59
C MET A 13 -18.93 -1.49 25.74
N ALA A 14 -18.85 -0.97 26.97
CA ALA A 14 -18.60 0.44 27.24
C ALA A 14 -17.24 0.88 26.69
N SER A 15 -16.18 0.10 26.93
CA SER A 15 -14.85 0.38 26.40
C SER A 15 -14.79 0.30 24.87
N ALA A 16 -15.40 -0.73 24.28
CA ALA A 16 -15.49 -0.86 22.82
C ALA A 16 -16.22 0.34 22.18
N ASN A 17 -17.33 0.78 22.79
CA ASN A 17 -18.06 1.95 22.32
C ASN A 17 -17.23 3.24 22.44
N ALA A 18 -16.52 3.43 23.55
CA ALA A 18 -15.63 4.57 23.74
C ALA A 18 -14.48 4.57 22.71
N GLY A 19 -13.84 3.42 22.50
CA GLY A 19 -12.80 3.26 21.48
C GLY A 19 -13.31 3.55 20.07
N MET A 20 -14.49 3.05 19.72
CA MET A 20 -15.12 3.32 18.42
C MET A 20 -15.51 4.79 18.24
N ALA A 21 -15.97 5.47 19.29
CA ALA A 21 -16.26 6.90 19.27
C ALA A 21 -14.99 7.73 19.03
N GLN A 22 -13.89 7.40 19.71
CA GLN A 22 -12.60 8.05 19.53
C GLN A 22 -12.03 7.81 18.12
N ILE A 23 -12.17 6.60 17.56
CA ILE A 23 -11.77 6.31 16.17
C ILE A 23 -12.57 7.17 15.19
N ARG A 24 -13.89 7.33 15.38
CA ARG A 24 -14.72 8.21 14.55
C ARG A 24 -14.27 9.66 14.65
N ALA A 25 -14.03 10.15 15.87
CA ALA A 25 -13.54 11.50 16.10
C ALA A 25 -12.21 11.76 15.39
N GLY A 26 -11.24 10.84 15.47
CA GLY A 26 -9.97 10.94 14.74
C GLY A 26 -10.13 10.93 13.21
N LEU A 27 -11.09 10.15 12.68
CA LEU A 27 -11.40 10.17 11.25
C LEU A 27 -12.03 11.49 10.78
N ASP A 28 -12.81 12.15 11.64
CA ASP A 28 -13.42 13.46 11.39
C ASP A 28 -12.40 14.59 11.54
N GLU A 29 -11.52 14.53 12.54
CA GLU A 29 -10.34 15.41 12.65
C GLU A 29 -9.48 15.30 11.39
N LYS A 30 -9.18 14.09 10.91
CA LYS A 30 -8.44 13.88 9.65
C LYS A 30 -9.13 14.56 8.47
N ARG A 31 -10.47 14.46 8.39
CA ARG A 31 -11.26 15.13 7.34
C ARG A 31 -11.12 16.64 7.46
N ALA A 32 -11.22 17.19 8.67
CA ALA A 32 -11.09 18.61 8.94
C ALA A 32 -9.70 19.13 8.56
N LEU A 33 -8.62 18.50 9.04
CA LEU A 33 -7.24 18.87 8.72
C LEU A 33 -6.93 18.76 7.22
N THR A 34 -7.41 17.70 6.56
CA THR A 34 -7.24 17.58 5.09
C THR A 34 -8.03 18.65 4.35
N LYS A 35 -9.21 19.03 4.84
CA LYS A 35 -10.01 20.11 4.28
C LYS A 35 -9.29 21.43 4.47
N GLU A 36 -8.83 21.74 5.68
CA GLU A 36 -8.09 22.95 6.00
C GLU A 36 -6.83 23.13 5.14
N ALA A 37 -6.03 22.07 4.98
CA ALA A 37 -4.88 22.08 4.07
C ALA A 37 -5.26 22.43 2.61
N LYS A 38 -6.47 22.08 2.18
CA LYS A 38 -6.99 22.41 0.84
C LYS A 38 -7.53 23.83 0.72
N LEU A 39 -7.76 24.51 1.83
CA LEU A 39 -8.36 25.84 1.91
C LEU A 39 -7.33 26.96 2.02
N SER A 40 -6.01 26.71 1.96
CA SER A 40 -5.00 27.77 2.05
C SER A 40 -4.11 27.83 0.80
N CYS A 41 -3.77 29.05 0.36
CA CYS A 41 -2.85 29.27 -0.75
C CYS A 41 -1.40 28.97 -0.31
N ASP A 42 -0.69 28.10 -1.01
CA ASP A 42 0.67 27.72 -0.64
C ASP A 42 1.67 28.88 -0.66
N HIS A 43 1.41 29.91 -1.48
CA HIS A 43 2.28 31.09 -1.57
C HIS A 43 1.99 32.16 -0.50
N CYS A 44 0.78 32.72 -0.51
CA CYS A 44 0.43 33.89 0.32
C CYS A 44 -0.39 33.54 1.57
N LYS A 45 -0.67 32.25 1.79
CA LYS A 45 -1.43 31.70 2.92
C LYS A 45 -2.88 32.21 3.08
N LYS A 46 -3.39 32.98 2.11
CA LYS A 46 -4.81 33.38 2.08
C LYS A 46 -5.72 32.16 1.99
N HIS A 47 -6.83 32.21 2.73
CA HIS A 47 -7.84 31.17 2.70
C HIS A 47 -8.75 31.26 1.47
N GLU A 48 -9.25 30.10 1.03
CA GLU A 48 -10.26 29.96 -0.01
C GLU A 48 -11.54 30.70 0.38
N THR A 49 -12.09 31.48 -0.54
CA THR A 49 -13.41 32.10 -0.39
C THR A 49 -14.38 31.48 -1.38
N SER A 50 -15.68 31.55 -1.11
CA SER A 50 -16.71 31.07 -2.04
C SER A 50 -16.64 31.73 -3.42
N VAL A 51 -16.13 32.97 -3.47
CA VAL A 51 -15.97 33.76 -4.70
C VAL A 51 -14.70 33.39 -5.46
N SER A 52 -13.65 32.93 -4.78
CA SER A 52 -12.34 32.63 -5.38
C SER A 52 -11.82 31.27 -4.91
N PRO A 53 -12.27 30.18 -5.54
CA PRO A 53 -11.80 28.85 -5.20
C PRO A 53 -10.32 28.68 -5.56
N LEU A 54 -9.56 28.03 -4.69
CA LEU A 54 -8.13 27.82 -4.89
C LEU A 54 -7.89 26.82 -6.02
N GLN A 55 -6.99 27.18 -6.93
CA GLN A 55 -6.62 26.37 -8.08
C GLN A 55 -5.46 25.46 -7.71
N ALA A 56 -5.65 24.14 -7.83
CA ALA A 56 -4.57 23.19 -7.64
C ALA A 56 -3.57 23.26 -8.80
N CYS A 57 -2.28 23.05 -8.52
CA CYS A 57 -1.29 22.88 -9.57
C CYS A 57 -1.69 21.70 -10.49
N SER A 58 -1.82 21.96 -11.79
CA SER A 58 -2.30 20.98 -12.77
C SER A 58 -1.44 19.73 -12.89
N ARG A 59 -0.15 19.82 -12.53
CA ARG A 59 0.81 18.71 -12.62
C ARG A 59 0.89 17.87 -11.35
N CYS A 60 1.13 18.48 -10.19
CA CYS A 60 1.34 17.72 -8.95
C CYS A 60 0.07 17.54 -8.13
N ARG A 61 -0.88 18.48 -8.23
CA ARG A 61 -2.08 18.56 -7.37
C ARG A 61 -1.76 18.52 -5.86
N SER A 62 -0.52 18.79 -5.45
CA SER A 62 -0.09 18.82 -4.05
C SER A 62 -0.21 20.21 -3.43
N VAL A 63 -0.13 21.26 -4.24
CA VAL A 63 -0.24 22.68 -3.84
C VAL A 63 -1.41 23.37 -4.53
N ARG A 64 -1.90 24.45 -3.92
CA ARG A 64 -3.06 25.24 -4.31
C ARG A 64 -2.78 26.74 -4.24
N TYR A 65 -3.43 27.51 -5.12
CA TYR A 65 -3.18 28.93 -5.28
C TYR A 65 -4.46 29.73 -5.42
N CYS A 66 -4.52 30.91 -4.80
CA CYS A 66 -5.65 31.82 -4.97
C CYS A 66 -5.63 32.57 -6.30
N SER A 67 -4.47 32.63 -6.97
CA SER A 67 -4.33 33.31 -8.25
C SER A 67 -3.14 32.78 -9.05
N ARG A 68 -3.16 33.03 -10.37
CA ARG A 68 -2.03 32.75 -11.26
C ARG A 68 -0.76 33.49 -10.84
N GLY A 69 -0.89 34.71 -10.30
CA GLY A 69 0.25 35.48 -9.78
C GLY A 69 0.96 34.74 -8.63
N CYS A 70 0.20 34.25 -7.65
CA CYS A 70 0.75 33.44 -6.56
C CYS A 70 1.38 32.14 -7.05
N GLN A 71 0.76 31.48 -8.04
CA GLN A 71 1.32 30.28 -8.65
C GLN A 71 2.67 30.56 -9.32
N LEU A 72 2.77 31.59 -10.15
CA LEU A 72 4.01 31.93 -10.86
C LEU A 72 5.13 32.35 -9.89
N ALA A 73 4.79 33.11 -8.85
CA ALA A 73 5.74 33.52 -7.82
C ALA A 73 6.30 32.31 -7.06
N HIS A 74 5.43 31.43 -6.55
CA HIS A 74 5.87 30.21 -5.86
C HIS A 74 6.61 29.25 -6.79
N TYR A 75 6.19 29.13 -8.06
CA TYR A 75 6.86 28.29 -9.06
C TYR A 75 8.30 28.71 -9.32
N LYS A 76 8.56 30.02 -9.44
CA LYS A 76 9.92 30.55 -9.62
C LYS A 76 10.78 30.39 -8.38
N MET A 77 10.18 30.49 -7.18
CA MET A 77 10.89 30.47 -5.92
C MET A 77 11.37 29.06 -5.54
N THR A 78 10.48 28.07 -5.57
CA THR A 78 10.78 26.69 -5.11
C THR A 78 9.98 25.61 -5.83
N HIS A 79 8.71 25.86 -6.14
CA HIS A 79 7.79 24.79 -6.53
C HIS A 79 8.15 24.10 -7.86
N LYS A 80 8.92 24.73 -8.75
CA LYS A 80 9.38 24.09 -10.00
C LYS A 80 10.13 22.79 -9.72
N GLU A 81 11.05 22.81 -8.77
CA GLU A 81 11.89 21.65 -8.42
C GLU A 81 11.07 20.61 -7.67
N ASP A 82 10.31 21.01 -6.66
CA ASP A 82 9.42 20.13 -5.90
C ASP A 82 8.42 19.38 -6.78
N CYS A 83 7.86 20.09 -7.77
CA CYS A 83 6.90 19.54 -8.72
C CYS A 83 7.55 18.53 -9.66
N ALA A 84 8.75 18.84 -10.16
CA ALA A 84 9.50 17.97 -11.07
C ALA A 84 10.05 16.71 -10.36
N ASN A 85 10.50 16.85 -9.12
CA ASN A 85 11.15 15.80 -8.34
C ASN A 85 10.18 14.95 -7.52
N PHE A 86 8.86 15.15 -7.68
CA PHE A 86 7.86 14.38 -6.94
C PHE A 86 8.03 14.49 -5.41
N ALA A 87 8.47 15.67 -4.93
CA ALA A 87 8.79 15.89 -3.52
C ALA A 87 7.60 15.59 -2.57
N SER A 88 6.39 15.87 -3.02
CA SER A 88 5.17 15.56 -2.28
C SER A 88 4.14 14.84 -3.14
N PRO A 89 3.41 13.85 -2.59
CA PRO A 89 2.31 13.21 -3.28
C PRO A 89 1.13 14.20 -3.47
N PRO A 90 0.16 13.87 -4.34
CA PRO A 90 -1.08 14.63 -4.47
C PRO A 90 -1.82 14.73 -3.14
N LEU A 91 -2.43 15.89 -2.88
CA LEU A 91 -3.15 16.12 -1.64
C LEU A 91 -4.49 15.37 -1.64
N CYS A 92 -4.48 14.11 -1.19
CA CYS A 92 -5.67 13.27 -1.06
C CYS A 92 -5.77 12.64 0.33
N ARG A 93 -7.01 12.44 0.81
CA ARG A 93 -7.27 11.94 2.16
C ARG A 93 -6.73 10.52 2.37
N ALA A 94 -6.73 9.72 1.31
CA ALA A 94 -6.32 8.32 1.34
C ALA A 94 -4.79 8.11 1.38
N PHE A 95 -4.02 9.17 1.11
CA PHE A 95 -2.55 9.12 1.07
C PHE A 95 -1.98 10.46 1.56
N ASN A 96 -2.40 10.86 2.76
CA ASN A 96 -1.91 12.09 3.37
C ASN A 96 -0.75 11.75 4.31
N THR A 97 0.44 12.17 3.91
CA THR A 97 1.71 11.79 4.55
C THR A 97 2.16 12.79 5.61
N THR A 98 1.43 13.90 5.80
CA THR A 98 1.83 14.99 6.70
C THR A 98 0.93 15.14 7.91
N ILE A 99 -0.32 14.64 7.86
CA ILE A 99 -1.26 14.74 8.97
C ILE A 99 -0.95 13.67 10.03
N CYS A 100 -0.57 14.13 11.22
CA CYS A 100 -0.61 13.35 12.46
C CYS A 100 -1.89 13.69 13.21
N LEU A 101 -2.62 12.68 13.68
CA LEU A 101 -3.82 12.90 14.51
C LEU A 101 -3.42 13.33 15.92
N SER A 102 -4.34 13.97 16.65
CA SER A 102 -4.08 14.33 18.03
C SER A 102 -3.69 13.10 18.87
N GLY A 103 -2.60 13.22 19.63
CA GLY A 103 -2.03 12.13 20.43
C GLY A 103 -1.21 11.10 19.64
N CYS A 104 -1.08 11.22 18.31
CA CYS A 104 -0.21 10.38 17.49
C CYS A 104 1.10 11.11 17.18
N SER A 105 2.22 10.39 17.23
CA SER A 105 3.55 10.92 16.87
C SER A 105 3.88 10.75 15.39
N TYR A 106 3.07 9.98 14.64
CA TYR A 106 3.39 9.58 13.28
C TYR A 106 2.18 9.69 12.33
N PRO A 107 2.40 10.03 11.04
CA PRO A 107 1.32 10.17 10.05
C PRO A 107 0.80 8.83 9.51
N GLU A 108 -0.50 8.51 9.66
CA GLU A 108 -1.10 7.19 9.35
C GLU A 108 -0.63 6.50 8.04
N THR A 109 -0.33 7.27 7.00
CA THR A 109 0.25 6.78 5.74
C THR A 109 1.66 7.33 5.55
N PRO A 110 2.70 6.68 6.09
CA PRO A 110 4.10 7.06 5.86
C PRO A 110 4.53 6.76 4.43
N ILE A 111 5.59 7.42 3.97
CA ILE A 111 6.25 7.06 2.71
C ILE A 111 7.43 6.15 3.04
N PHE A 112 7.39 4.92 2.55
CA PHE A 112 8.50 3.97 2.65
C PHE A 112 9.29 3.85 1.35
N ALA A 113 8.73 4.24 0.21
CA ALA A 113 9.47 4.25 -1.05
C ALA A 113 8.99 5.36 -1.97
N LEU A 114 9.91 5.88 -2.78
CA LEU A 114 9.66 6.83 -3.85
C LEU A 114 10.41 6.38 -5.11
N GLY A 115 9.73 6.43 -6.25
CA GLY A 115 10.33 6.20 -7.56
C GLY A 115 9.83 7.20 -8.57
N VAL A 116 10.70 7.61 -9.50
CA VAL A 116 10.36 8.52 -10.60
C VAL A 116 10.97 7.99 -11.90
N SER A 117 10.18 7.93 -12.97
CA SER A 117 10.66 7.52 -14.29
C SER A 117 9.81 8.14 -15.39
N GLN A 118 10.43 8.79 -16.38
CA GLN A 118 9.76 9.40 -17.53
C GLN A 118 8.54 10.30 -17.19
N GLY A 119 8.59 10.99 -16.06
CA GLY A 119 7.49 11.84 -15.58
C GLY A 119 6.32 11.07 -14.97
N MET A 120 6.46 9.77 -14.71
CA MET A 120 5.64 9.00 -13.79
C MET A 120 6.33 8.95 -12.42
N GLY A 121 5.54 9.01 -11.35
CA GLY A 121 6.06 8.83 -10.00
C GLY A 121 5.19 7.90 -9.19
N ALA A 122 5.82 7.16 -8.28
CA ALA A 122 5.17 6.22 -7.40
C ALA A 122 5.65 6.41 -5.95
N TRP A 123 4.71 6.40 -5.01
CA TRP A 123 4.98 6.40 -3.58
C TRP A 123 4.38 5.13 -2.97
N VAL A 124 5.11 4.50 -2.06
CA VAL A 124 4.69 3.28 -1.38
C VAL A 124 4.54 3.54 0.11
N SER A 125 3.43 3.08 0.69
CA SER A 125 3.09 3.13 2.11
C SER A 125 2.64 1.75 2.57
N LYS A 126 2.54 1.52 3.89
CA LYS A 126 1.81 0.35 4.41
C LYS A 126 0.32 0.41 4.04
N ALA A 127 -0.25 -0.76 3.75
CA ALA A 127 -1.70 -1.02 3.76
C ALA A 127 -2.11 -2.10 4.78
N GLY A 128 -1.13 -2.70 5.46
CA GLY A 128 -1.31 -3.81 6.40
C GLY A 128 -2.02 -3.46 7.71
N SER A 129 -2.00 -4.42 8.62
CA SER A 129 -2.70 -4.34 9.90
C SER A 129 -2.11 -3.26 10.82
N ILE A 130 -2.93 -2.75 11.74
CA ILE A 130 -2.44 -1.90 12.85
C ILE A 130 -1.55 -2.69 13.82
N HIS A 131 -1.65 -4.02 13.80
CA HIS A 131 -0.83 -4.94 14.59
C HIS A 131 0.54 -5.20 13.98
N CYS A 132 0.83 -4.59 12.82
CA CYS A 132 1.99 -4.89 11.99
C CYS A 132 2.08 -6.36 11.56
N ARG A 133 1.08 -7.20 11.81
CA ARG A 133 1.08 -8.60 11.37
C ARG A 133 0.71 -8.69 9.89
N LEU A 134 1.41 -9.58 9.18
CA LEU A 134 1.06 -9.93 7.81
C LEU A 134 -0.36 -10.51 7.74
N ALA A 135 -1.06 -10.28 6.64
CA ALA A 135 -2.38 -10.84 6.44
C ALA A 135 -2.30 -12.36 6.25
N THR A 136 -3.29 -13.10 6.77
CA THR A 136 -3.36 -14.57 6.65
C THR A 136 -3.96 -15.02 5.32
N LEU A 137 -4.73 -14.16 4.66
CA LEU A 137 -5.43 -14.42 3.41
C LEU A 137 -5.28 -13.25 2.43
N PRO A 138 -5.15 -13.53 1.12
CA PRO A 138 -5.03 -12.50 0.10
C PRO A 138 -6.37 -11.78 -0.15
N GLY A 139 -6.32 -10.49 -0.44
CA GLY A 139 -7.47 -9.59 -0.62
C GLY A 139 -8.17 -9.23 0.70
N GLY A 140 -7.57 -9.60 1.84
CA GLY A 140 -8.12 -9.43 3.18
C GLY A 140 -9.53 -10.03 3.35
N ARG A 141 -10.34 -9.41 4.21
CA ARG A 141 -11.66 -9.93 4.60
C ARG A 141 -12.75 -9.80 3.52
N LYS A 142 -12.49 -9.09 2.41
CA LYS A 142 -13.52 -8.72 1.42
C LYS A 142 -13.98 -9.89 0.52
N ASN A 143 -13.18 -10.95 0.49
CA ASN A 143 -13.42 -12.13 -0.34
C ASN A 143 -13.85 -13.34 0.50
N LEU A 144 -14.05 -13.14 1.80
CA LEU A 144 -14.42 -14.20 2.72
C LEU A 144 -15.92 -14.38 2.72
N ASP A 145 -16.35 -15.60 2.39
CA ASP A 145 -17.66 -16.06 2.80
C ASP A 145 -17.62 -16.18 4.33
N ARG A 146 -18.39 -15.32 5.02
CA ARG A 146 -18.47 -15.32 6.49
C ARG A 146 -19.01 -16.64 7.04
N ASN A 147 -19.62 -17.46 6.19
CA ASN A 147 -20.17 -18.75 6.56
C ASN A 147 -19.18 -19.91 6.38
N ASP A 148 -17.99 -19.71 5.82
CA ASP A 148 -16.97 -20.76 5.72
C ASP A 148 -16.26 -20.97 7.06
N PRO A 149 -16.43 -22.13 7.74
CA PRO A 149 -15.84 -22.38 9.05
C PRO A 149 -14.31 -22.37 9.02
N LEU A 150 -13.71 -22.78 7.89
CA LEU A 150 -12.25 -22.80 7.74
C LEU A 150 -11.69 -21.38 7.72
N THR A 151 -12.37 -20.49 7.00
CA THR A 151 -12.09 -19.07 7.00
C THR A 151 -12.20 -18.47 8.41
N MET A 152 -13.25 -18.80 9.16
CA MET A 152 -13.38 -18.33 10.55
C MET A 152 -12.22 -18.80 11.43
N LEU A 153 -11.79 -20.05 11.26
CA LEU A 153 -10.64 -20.61 11.97
C LEU A 153 -9.32 -19.91 11.61
N MET A 154 -9.10 -19.60 10.33
CA MET A 154 -7.92 -18.86 9.86
C MET A 154 -7.90 -17.40 10.32
N MET A 155 -9.05 -16.87 10.75
CA MET A 155 -9.17 -15.54 11.35
C MET A 155 -9.00 -15.55 12.86
N THR A 156 -9.02 -16.72 13.51
CA THR A 156 -8.79 -16.84 14.94
C THR A 156 -7.36 -16.38 15.26
N PRO A 157 -7.18 -15.39 16.15
CA PRO A 157 -5.86 -14.91 16.55
C PRO A 157 -4.97 -16.07 16.99
N GLY A 158 -3.74 -16.12 16.47
CA GLY A 158 -2.75 -17.15 16.82
C GLY A 158 -2.84 -18.46 16.04
N MET A 159 -3.91 -18.73 15.29
CA MET A 159 -4.03 -20.01 14.56
C MET A 159 -3.31 -20.06 13.22
N ALA A 160 -3.24 -18.93 12.50
CA ALA A 160 -2.58 -18.84 11.20
C ALA A 160 -1.50 -17.78 11.22
N ARG A 161 -0.29 -18.14 10.76
CA ARG A 161 0.78 -17.19 10.51
C ARG A 161 0.41 -16.34 9.30
N GLY A 162 0.55 -15.03 9.45
CA GLY A 162 0.41 -14.09 8.34
C GLY A 162 1.42 -14.39 7.24
N LYS A 163 0.98 -14.32 5.98
CA LYS A 163 1.81 -14.63 4.80
C LYS A 163 1.90 -13.47 3.80
N TYR A 164 0.97 -12.53 3.87
CA TYR A 164 0.79 -11.52 2.84
C TYR A 164 1.10 -10.12 3.36
N LEU A 165 2.07 -9.47 2.73
CA LEU A 165 2.41 -8.07 2.95
C LEU A 165 1.51 -7.21 2.09
N SER A 166 0.71 -6.35 2.72
CA SER A 166 -0.17 -5.42 2.00
C SER A 166 0.48 -4.03 1.93
N LEU A 167 0.71 -3.54 0.71
CA LEU A 167 1.25 -2.22 0.42
C LEU A 167 0.20 -1.34 -0.25
N ARG A 168 0.29 -0.03 0.01
CA ARG A 168 -0.46 1.00 -0.70
C ARG A 168 0.48 1.71 -1.65
N VAL A 169 0.18 1.69 -2.94
CA VAL A 169 0.99 2.30 -4.00
C VAL A 169 0.21 3.43 -4.65
N LEU A 170 0.62 4.68 -4.44
CA LEU A 170 0.09 5.84 -5.17
C LEU A 170 0.94 6.06 -6.41
N VAL A 171 0.29 6.17 -7.58
CA VAL A 171 0.97 6.42 -8.87
C VAL A 171 0.39 7.68 -9.50
N GLN A 172 1.25 8.57 -9.98
CA GLN A 172 0.86 9.83 -10.61
C GLN A 172 1.58 10.07 -11.94
N ASN A 173 0.85 10.59 -12.92
CA ASN A 173 1.42 11.09 -14.16
C ASN A 173 1.71 12.60 -14.06
N ARG A 174 2.98 13.00 -14.10
CA ARG A 174 3.45 14.41 -14.25
C ARG A 174 4.22 14.62 -15.56
N SER A 175 4.02 13.74 -16.55
CA SER A 175 4.75 13.77 -17.82
C SER A 175 4.67 15.15 -18.48
N PRO A 176 5.82 15.73 -18.88
CA PRO A 176 5.85 17.07 -19.45
C PRO A 176 5.17 17.15 -20.83
N LYS A 177 5.09 16.03 -21.56
CA LYS A 177 4.55 15.99 -22.93
C LYS A 177 3.03 15.78 -23.01
N ALA A 178 2.31 15.95 -21.90
CA ALA A 178 0.86 15.72 -21.82
C ALA A 178 0.41 14.31 -22.25
N LYS A 179 1.31 13.33 -22.34
CA LYS A 179 0.98 11.99 -22.83
C LYS A 179 0.22 11.22 -21.72
N PRO A 180 -1.01 10.74 -21.99
CA PRO A 180 -1.70 9.86 -21.06
C PRO A 180 -0.95 8.53 -20.93
N MET A 181 -0.93 7.99 -19.71
CA MET A 181 -0.22 6.76 -19.37
C MET A 181 -1.20 5.78 -18.75
N VAL A 182 -1.06 4.49 -19.05
CA VAL A 182 -1.82 3.44 -18.39
C VAL A 182 -0.93 2.74 -17.38
N VAL A 183 -1.42 2.63 -16.15
CA VAL A 183 -0.77 1.89 -15.06
C VAL A 183 -1.50 0.57 -14.89
N ILE A 184 -0.78 -0.53 -14.78
CA ILE A 184 -1.35 -1.88 -14.69
C ILE A 184 -1.08 -2.44 -13.30
N GLY A 185 -2.11 -2.44 -12.45
CA GLY A 185 -1.97 -2.83 -11.04
C GLY A 185 -1.52 -4.28 -10.85
N THR A 186 -1.96 -5.21 -11.71
CA THR A 186 -1.50 -6.61 -11.69
C THR A 186 -0.13 -6.83 -12.34
N GLY A 187 0.57 -5.76 -12.71
CA GLY A 187 1.98 -5.82 -13.11
C GLY A 187 2.92 -5.29 -12.02
N ILE A 188 2.40 -4.87 -10.86
CA ILE A 188 3.24 -4.32 -9.79
C ILE A 188 3.99 -5.45 -9.09
N VAL A 189 5.32 -5.39 -9.09
CA VAL A 189 6.20 -6.41 -8.52
C VAL A 189 7.04 -5.83 -7.40
N ALA A 190 7.17 -6.56 -6.28
CA ALA A 190 8.12 -6.23 -5.23
C ALA A 190 9.40 -7.05 -5.40
N PHE A 191 10.56 -6.45 -5.18
CA PHE A 191 11.85 -7.13 -5.30
C PHE A 191 12.47 -7.30 -3.93
N ALA A 192 12.80 -8.54 -3.59
CA ALA A 192 13.62 -8.86 -2.43
C ALA A 192 15.05 -8.37 -2.65
N SER A 193 15.70 -7.90 -1.59
CA SER A 193 17.14 -7.67 -1.57
C SER A 193 17.89 -9.00 -1.72
N ALA A 194 19.17 -8.95 -2.08
CA ALA A 194 20.01 -10.15 -2.15
C ALA A 194 20.05 -10.90 -0.81
N LYS A 195 20.06 -10.17 0.32
CA LYS A 195 20.02 -10.75 1.68
C LYS A 195 18.64 -11.32 2.02
N GLY A 196 17.58 -10.66 1.57
CA GLY A 196 16.20 -11.05 1.87
C GLY A 196 15.68 -12.21 1.03
N THR A 197 16.21 -12.40 -0.18
CA THR A 197 15.81 -13.46 -1.12
C THR A 197 15.77 -14.85 -0.48
N PRO A 198 16.85 -15.39 0.14
CA PRO A 198 16.78 -16.71 0.76
C PRO A 198 15.76 -16.80 1.90
N ILE A 199 15.54 -15.71 2.64
CA ILE A 199 14.61 -15.67 3.78
C ILE A 199 13.15 -15.71 3.30
N ILE A 200 12.82 -14.92 2.27
CA ILE A 200 11.46 -14.89 1.72
C ILE A 200 11.11 -16.22 1.05
N LEU A 201 12.08 -16.90 0.42
CA LEU A 201 11.86 -18.21 -0.22
C LEU A 201 11.43 -19.30 0.77
N GLU A 202 11.77 -19.20 2.06
CA GLU A 202 11.32 -20.17 3.08
C GLU A 202 9.81 -20.13 3.34
N GLY A 203 9.17 -19.00 3.05
CA GLY A 203 7.73 -18.81 3.21
C GLY A 203 6.89 -19.26 2.01
N LYS A 204 7.56 -19.72 0.95
CA LYS A 204 6.95 -20.06 -0.33
C LYS A 204 6.21 -21.40 -0.25
N GLU A 205 5.04 -21.47 -0.88
CA GLU A 205 4.28 -22.72 -0.94
C GLU A 205 4.80 -23.65 -2.07
N PRO A 206 4.71 -24.97 -1.90
CA PRO A 206 5.04 -25.91 -2.96
C PRO A 206 4.25 -25.62 -4.25
N GLY A 207 4.96 -25.48 -5.37
CA GLY A 207 4.36 -25.22 -6.69
C GLY A 207 4.08 -23.75 -7.01
N GLU A 208 4.27 -22.83 -6.07
CA GLU A 208 4.22 -21.40 -6.37
C GLU A 208 5.39 -21.04 -7.34
N PRO A 209 5.19 -20.16 -8.32
CA PRO A 209 6.29 -19.71 -9.17
C PRO A 209 7.26 -18.79 -8.40
N SER A 210 8.57 -18.91 -8.67
CA SER A 210 9.56 -17.92 -8.25
C SER A 210 10.18 -17.31 -9.48
N THR A 211 10.37 -16.00 -9.44
CA THR A 211 11.00 -15.27 -10.51
C THR A 211 12.32 -14.70 -10.00
N MET A 212 13.44 -15.20 -10.51
CA MET A 212 14.77 -14.71 -10.16
C MET A 212 15.27 -13.73 -11.22
N PHE A 213 15.84 -12.61 -10.78
CA PHE A 213 16.47 -11.59 -11.59
C PHE A 213 17.91 -11.40 -11.11
N GLY A 214 18.80 -12.25 -11.63
CA GLY A 214 20.12 -12.42 -11.04
C GLY A 214 20.01 -12.87 -9.58
N PRO A 215 20.57 -12.14 -8.61
CA PRO A 215 20.48 -12.51 -7.18
C PRO A 215 19.17 -12.10 -6.50
N LEU A 216 18.28 -11.39 -7.19
CA LEU A 216 17.07 -10.81 -6.59
C LEU A 216 15.84 -11.68 -6.91
N LEU A 217 15.00 -11.92 -5.91
CA LEU A 217 13.68 -12.53 -6.10
C LEU A 217 12.63 -11.45 -6.39
N GLY A 218 11.94 -11.57 -7.52
CA GLY A 218 10.72 -10.83 -7.83
C GLY A 218 9.49 -11.53 -7.25
N LEU A 219 8.77 -10.84 -6.38
CA LEU A 219 7.48 -11.24 -5.81
C LEU A 219 6.37 -10.59 -6.64
N ALA A 220 5.69 -11.40 -7.45
CA ALA A 220 4.46 -10.90 -8.05
C ALA A 220 3.39 -10.75 -6.98
N GLN A 221 2.45 -9.86 -7.24
CA GLN A 221 1.29 -9.67 -6.39
C GLN A 221 0.37 -10.90 -6.40
N VAL A 222 -0.18 -11.22 -5.24
CA VAL A 222 -1.24 -12.24 -5.09
C VAL A 222 -2.64 -11.63 -5.17
N ASP A 223 -2.76 -10.33 -4.88
CA ASP A 223 -3.96 -9.54 -5.01
C ASP A 223 -3.58 -8.10 -5.37
N ALA A 224 -4.39 -7.46 -6.21
CA ALA A 224 -4.27 -6.05 -6.53
C ALA A 224 -5.66 -5.43 -6.67
N GLN A 225 -5.84 -4.25 -6.07
CA GLN A 225 -7.08 -3.50 -6.14
C GLN A 225 -6.80 -2.01 -6.35
N ILE A 226 -7.44 -1.39 -7.35
CA ILE A 226 -7.53 0.07 -7.42
C ILE A 226 -8.54 0.52 -6.36
N THR A 227 -8.08 1.32 -5.39
CA THR A 227 -8.90 1.78 -4.27
C THR A 227 -9.32 3.23 -4.38
N TYR A 228 -8.52 4.07 -5.04
CA TYR A 228 -8.86 5.47 -5.26
C TYR A 228 -8.40 5.96 -6.63
N PHE A 229 -9.15 6.90 -7.20
CA PHE A 229 -8.77 7.66 -8.39
C PHE A 229 -9.03 9.15 -8.15
N ASN A 230 -8.00 9.97 -8.33
CA ASN A 230 -8.03 11.42 -8.07
C ASN A 230 -8.62 11.78 -6.69
N GLY A 231 -8.30 10.98 -5.66
CA GLY A 231 -8.77 11.13 -4.29
C GLY A 231 -10.22 10.70 -4.03
N LYS A 232 -10.96 10.23 -5.04
CA LYS A 232 -12.28 9.61 -4.88
C LYS A 232 -12.10 8.11 -4.64
N SER A 233 -12.82 7.56 -3.66
CA SER A 233 -12.86 6.11 -3.41
C SER A 233 -13.46 5.41 -4.63
N LEU A 234 -12.94 4.24 -4.96
CA LEU A 234 -13.52 3.35 -5.95
C LEU A 234 -14.08 2.13 -5.22
N GLU A 235 -15.27 2.28 -4.65
CA GLU A 235 -15.97 1.10 -4.13
C GLU A 235 -16.33 0.14 -5.27
N LYS A 236 -16.57 -1.15 -4.97
CA LYS A 236 -16.74 -2.21 -6.00
C LYS A 236 -17.75 -1.84 -7.10
N LYS A 237 -18.82 -1.09 -6.76
CA LYS A 237 -19.82 -0.62 -7.73
C LYS A 237 -19.34 0.55 -8.59
N GLU A 238 -18.61 1.49 -7.99
CA GLU A 238 -18.11 2.70 -8.64
C GLU A 238 -16.88 2.46 -9.50
N ALA A 239 -16.07 1.45 -9.16
CA ALA A 239 -14.92 1.06 -9.97
C ALA A 239 -15.33 0.70 -11.41
N LYS A 240 -16.49 0.05 -11.59
CA LYS A 240 -17.03 -0.31 -12.91
C LYS A 240 -17.52 0.89 -13.71
N SER A 241 -17.91 1.98 -13.04
CA SER A 241 -18.40 3.19 -13.71
C SER A 241 -17.30 4.23 -13.95
N CYS A 242 -16.10 4.05 -13.39
CA CYS A 242 -14.99 4.98 -13.57
C CYS A 242 -14.39 4.81 -14.99
N PRO A 243 -14.54 5.80 -15.90
CA PRO A 243 -14.09 5.69 -17.30
C PRO A 243 -12.56 5.64 -17.44
N ALA A 244 -11.83 5.98 -16.37
CA ALA A 244 -10.38 5.85 -16.31
C ALA A 244 -9.94 4.40 -16.09
N VAL A 245 -10.77 3.55 -15.48
CA VAL A 245 -10.48 2.12 -15.33
C VAL A 245 -10.77 1.44 -16.67
N LYS A 246 -9.72 0.99 -17.36
CA LYS A 246 -9.83 0.41 -18.70
C LYS A 246 -9.97 -1.10 -18.69
N ASP A 247 -9.41 -1.74 -17.67
CA ASP A 247 -9.52 -3.17 -17.45
C ASP A 247 -9.51 -3.43 -15.94
N ALA A 248 -10.69 -3.78 -15.40
CA ALA A 248 -10.85 -4.00 -13.97
C ALA A 248 -10.12 -5.27 -13.50
N ALA A 249 -9.96 -6.29 -14.36
CA ALA A 249 -9.30 -7.54 -13.99
C ALA A 249 -7.78 -7.35 -13.88
N ALA A 250 -7.18 -6.59 -14.80
CA ALA A 250 -5.77 -6.22 -14.73
C ALA A 250 -5.49 -5.03 -13.79
N CYS A 251 -6.53 -4.43 -13.19
CA CYS A 251 -6.43 -3.15 -12.50
C CYS A 251 -5.74 -2.08 -13.37
N ALA A 252 -6.07 -2.02 -14.66
CA ALA A 252 -5.49 -1.06 -15.58
C ALA A 252 -6.24 0.28 -15.52
N VAL A 253 -5.51 1.37 -15.25
CA VAL A 253 -6.07 2.72 -15.12
C VAL A 253 -5.32 3.71 -16.01
N LEU A 254 -6.08 4.48 -16.77
CA LEU A 254 -5.61 5.60 -17.58
C LEU A 254 -5.41 6.83 -16.70
N LEU A 255 -4.20 7.38 -16.68
CA LEU A 255 -3.83 8.60 -15.99
C LEU A 255 -3.46 9.68 -17.02
N ASN A 256 -4.28 10.73 -17.10
CA ASN A 256 -3.88 11.98 -17.74
C ASN A 256 -2.88 12.74 -16.85
N VAL A 257 -2.26 13.79 -17.37
CA VAL A 257 -1.33 14.60 -16.57
C VAL A 257 -2.05 15.23 -15.37
N GLY A 258 -1.40 15.13 -14.21
CA GLY A 258 -1.94 15.53 -12.92
C GLY A 258 -2.74 14.46 -12.21
N GLU A 259 -3.24 13.46 -12.94
CA GLU A 259 -4.07 12.41 -12.37
C GLU A 259 -3.25 11.37 -11.62
N HIS A 260 -3.88 10.78 -10.61
CA HIS A 260 -3.28 9.74 -9.79
C HIS A 260 -4.30 8.67 -9.43
N ALA A 261 -3.78 7.47 -9.21
CA ALA A 261 -4.52 6.34 -8.67
C ALA A 261 -3.78 5.76 -7.46
N ILE A 262 -4.54 5.11 -6.57
CA ILE A 262 -4.01 4.39 -5.43
C ILE A 262 -4.38 2.93 -5.56
N PHE A 263 -3.37 2.07 -5.51
CA PHE A 263 -3.50 0.63 -5.50
C PHE A 263 -3.26 0.10 -4.08
N ASN A 264 -4.04 -0.88 -3.67
CA ASN A 264 -3.64 -1.80 -2.61
C ASN A 264 -3.13 -3.06 -3.31
N VAL A 265 -1.90 -3.46 -2.99
CA VAL A 265 -1.23 -4.60 -3.62
C VAL A 265 -0.70 -5.50 -2.51
N GLU A 266 -0.90 -6.80 -2.66
CA GLU A 266 -0.46 -7.78 -1.67
C GLU A 266 0.57 -8.72 -2.26
N PHE A 267 1.63 -9.00 -1.50
CA PHE A 267 2.73 -9.87 -1.89
C PHE A 267 2.86 -11.00 -0.89
N ARG A 268 3.14 -12.22 -1.36
CA ARG A 268 3.55 -13.29 -0.45
C ARG A 268 4.99 -13.03 -0.02
N ALA A 269 5.16 -12.52 1.19
CA ALA A 269 6.45 -12.21 1.78
C ALA A 269 6.62 -12.81 3.18
N GLY A 270 5.57 -13.40 3.75
CA GLY A 270 5.62 -14.04 5.06
C GLY A 270 6.12 -15.48 5.00
N GLY A 271 6.62 -15.97 6.13
CA GLY A 271 7.22 -17.30 6.26
C GLY A 271 7.51 -17.63 7.72
N PRO A 272 8.27 -18.70 8.00
CA PRO A 272 8.59 -19.11 9.37
C PRO A 272 9.27 -18.01 10.20
N ARG A 273 10.07 -17.15 9.56
CA ARG A 273 10.80 -16.04 10.18
C ARG A 273 10.17 -14.66 9.97
N ILE A 274 9.16 -14.58 9.11
CA ILE A 274 8.56 -13.30 8.68
C ILE A 274 7.07 -13.35 9.00
N THR A 275 6.69 -12.72 10.09
CA THR A 275 5.30 -12.67 10.58
C THR A 275 4.74 -11.26 10.62
N HIS A 276 5.62 -10.25 10.49
CA HIS A 276 5.28 -8.83 10.54
C HIS A 276 5.64 -8.06 9.26
N ASP A 277 4.91 -6.97 9.02
CA ASP A 277 5.07 -6.05 7.90
C ASP A 277 6.51 -5.50 7.83
N PHE A 278 7.07 -5.06 8.96
CA PHE A 278 8.42 -4.47 9.00
C PHE A 278 9.51 -5.49 8.69
N GLN A 279 9.36 -6.74 9.17
CA GLN A 279 10.27 -7.83 8.84
C GLN A 279 10.24 -8.11 7.34
N ALA A 280 9.07 -8.09 6.70
CA ALA A 280 8.99 -8.26 5.26
C ALA A 280 9.61 -7.06 4.51
N LEU A 281 9.29 -5.83 4.92
CA LEU A 281 9.78 -4.59 4.30
C LEU A 281 11.31 -4.45 4.35
N GLU A 282 11.95 -4.84 5.45
CA GLU A 282 13.41 -4.86 5.62
C GLU A 282 14.12 -5.77 4.61
N LEU A 283 13.42 -6.81 4.15
CA LEU A 283 13.95 -7.78 3.20
C LEU A 283 13.71 -7.37 1.75
N LEU A 284 12.86 -6.37 1.51
CA LEU A 284 12.60 -5.82 0.18
C LEU A 284 13.58 -4.69 -0.15
N GLN A 285 13.91 -4.55 -1.44
CA GLN A 285 14.77 -3.48 -1.94
C GLN A 285 13.95 -2.38 -2.63
N HIS A 286 12.99 -2.76 -3.47
CA HIS A 286 12.19 -1.79 -4.22
C HIS A 286 10.89 -2.42 -4.73
N VAL A 287 9.96 -1.57 -5.18
CA VAL A 287 8.74 -1.95 -5.89
C VAL A 287 8.79 -1.37 -7.29
N VAL A 288 8.45 -2.17 -8.31
CA VAL A 288 8.37 -1.74 -9.71
C VAL A 288 6.91 -1.57 -10.09
N VAL A 289 6.57 -0.39 -10.62
CA VAL A 289 5.24 -0.08 -11.15
C VAL A 289 5.35 0.08 -12.67
N PRO A 290 4.77 -0.85 -13.47
CA PRO A 290 4.80 -0.74 -14.92
C PRO A 290 3.75 0.25 -15.41
N CYS A 291 4.19 1.14 -16.29
CA CYS A 291 3.34 2.10 -16.98
C CYS A 291 3.61 2.02 -18.48
N ILE A 292 2.56 2.08 -19.30
CA ILE A 292 2.70 2.12 -20.76
C ILE A 292 2.03 3.38 -21.31
N PRO A 293 2.56 3.97 -22.39
CA PRO A 293 1.83 4.96 -23.15
C PRO A 293 0.43 4.51 -23.52
N TYR A 294 -0.56 5.39 -23.35
CA TYR A 294 -1.91 5.09 -23.83
C TYR A 294 -1.96 5.15 -25.36
N ASP A 295 -2.47 4.08 -25.97
CA ASP A 295 -2.87 4.04 -27.37
C ASP A 295 -4.39 3.82 -27.43
N HIS A 296 -5.11 4.76 -28.06
CA HIS A 296 -6.56 4.70 -28.22
C HIS A 296 -7.01 3.60 -29.18
N LYS A 297 -6.10 3.09 -30.02
CA LYS A 297 -6.38 1.99 -30.95
C LYS A 297 -6.15 0.62 -30.30
N ALA A 298 -5.31 0.58 -29.26
CA ALA A 298 -5.07 -0.64 -28.52
C ALA A 298 -6.32 -1.01 -27.73
N SER A 299 -6.85 -2.20 -28.00
CA SER A 299 -7.91 -2.83 -27.23
C SER A 299 -7.50 -4.27 -26.90
N GLY A 300 -8.05 -4.82 -25.83
CA GLY A 300 -7.72 -6.16 -25.35
C GLY A 300 -7.29 -6.17 -23.88
N PRO A 301 -6.90 -7.35 -23.35
CA PRO A 301 -6.40 -7.48 -21.98
C PRO A 301 -5.16 -6.61 -21.82
N TYR A 302 -5.19 -5.68 -20.87
CA TYR A 302 -4.09 -4.71 -20.73
C TYR A 302 -2.76 -5.36 -20.34
N LEU A 303 -2.83 -6.55 -19.75
CA LEU A 303 -1.68 -7.39 -19.47
C LEU A 303 -0.95 -7.84 -20.76
N GLU A 304 -1.66 -8.15 -21.84
CA GLU A 304 -1.05 -8.49 -23.13
C GLU A 304 -0.44 -7.24 -23.78
N LEU A 305 -1.12 -6.10 -23.68
CA LEU A 305 -0.57 -4.82 -24.15
C LEU A 305 0.73 -4.45 -23.43
N LEU A 306 0.85 -4.80 -22.14
CA LEU A 306 2.09 -4.63 -21.40
C LEU A 306 3.23 -5.47 -22.00
N MET A 307 2.96 -6.71 -22.38
CA MET A 307 3.94 -7.58 -23.05
C MET A 307 4.40 -6.98 -24.38
N GLN A 308 3.44 -6.58 -25.21
CA GLN A 308 3.74 -6.02 -26.52
C GLN A 308 4.52 -4.70 -26.40
N ALA A 309 4.18 -3.86 -25.41
CA ALA A 309 4.93 -2.65 -25.12
C ALA A 309 6.35 -2.95 -24.61
N ALA A 310 6.53 -4.03 -23.85
CA ALA A 310 7.84 -4.47 -23.39
C ALA A 310 8.74 -4.91 -24.55
N ASP A 311 8.18 -5.70 -25.48
CA ASP A 311 8.89 -6.14 -26.69
C ASP A 311 9.30 -4.94 -27.57
N ARG A 312 8.51 -3.86 -27.57
CA ARG A 312 8.83 -2.58 -28.23
C ARG A 312 9.66 -1.62 -27.38
N ASN A 313 10.01 -1.98 -26.15
CA ASN A 313 10.77 -1.15 -25.21
C ASN A 313 10.09 0.20 -24.89
N GLU A 314 8.75 0.20 -24.83
CA GLU A 314 7.90 1.36 -24.57
C GLU A 314 7.43 1.45 -23.12
N VAL A 315 7.79 0.48 -22.28
CA VAL A 315 7.40 0.44 -20.88
C VAL A 315 8.19 1.49 -20.10
N CYS A 316 7.47 2.32 -19.37
CA CYS A 316 8.00 3.14 -18.30
C CYS A 316 7.93 2.35 -16.98
N GLU A 317 9.08 1.86 -16.51
CA GLU A 317 9.21 1.20 -15.21
C GLU A 317 9.52 2.23 -14.14
N VAL A 318 8.57 2.49 -13.23
CA VAL A 318 8.82 3.33 -12.06
C VAL A 318 9.35 2.46 -10.92
N ARG A 319 10.64 2.58 -10.63
CA ARG A 319 11.31 1.84 -9.56
C ARG A 319 11.27 2.65 -8.26
N ALA A 320 10.37 2.31 -7.35
CA ALA A 320 10.26 2.92 -6.03
C ALA A 320 11.18 2.21 -5.03
N VAL A 321 12.32 2.82 -4.72
CA VAL A 321 13.34 2.25 -3.81
C VAL A 321 12.89 2.44 -2.37
N LEU A 322 12.94 1.37 -1.58
CA LEU A 322 12.57 1.40 -0.16
C LEU A 322 13.62 2.16 0.65
N ASP A 323 13.17 3.17 1.37
CA ASP A 323 13.92 3.87 2.40
C ASP A 323 13.84 3.07 3.69
N GLN A 324 14.85 2.23 3.91
CA GLN A 324 14.93 1.39 5.10
C GLN A 324 15.06 2.20 6.39
N VAL A 325 15.60 3.43 6.33
CA VAL A 325 15.66 4.33 7.49
C VAL A 325 14.27 4.80 7.87
N ALA A 326 13.44 5.14 6.88
CA ALA A 326 12.04 5.51 7.12
C ALA A 326 11.21 4.34 7.66
N VAL A 327 11.44 3.12 7.17
CA VAL A 327 10.81 1.90 7.71
C VAL A 327 11.21 1.68 9.16
N ASP A 328 12.51 1.72 9.46
CA ASP A 328 13.03 1.54 10.82
C ASP A 328 12.51 2.60 11.79
N ALA A 329 12.50 3.87 11.37
CA ALA A 329 12.01 4.97 12.19
C ALA A 329 10.52 4.81 12.52
N TRP A 330 9.70 4.44 11.54
CA TRP A 330 8.27 4.22 11.72
C TRP A 330 7.97 3.04 12.65
N TYR A 331 8.66 1.92 12.50
CA TYR A 331 8.43 0.74 13.33
C TYR A 331 9.26 0.72 14.63
N LYS A 332 9.97 1.81 14.94
CA LYS A 332 10.85 1.91 16.11
C LYS A 332 10.15 1.59 17.43
N ASP A 333 8.95 2.14 17.65
CA ASP A 333 8.21 1.89 18.88
C ASP A 333 7.81 0.42 19.02
N TYR A 334 7.45 -0.24 17.91
CA TYR A 334 7.16 -1.68 17.93
C TYR A 334 8.41 -2.49 18.32
N LYS A 335 9.53 -2.22 17.65
CA LYS A 335 10.79 -2.96 17.86
C LYS A 335 11.37 -2.78 19.26
N THR A 336 11.15 -1.62 19.88
CA THR A 336 11.81 -1.26 21.16
C THR A 336 10.90 -1.33 22.37
N LYS A 337 9.59 -1.13 22.20
CA LYS A 337 8.61 -1.03 23.29
C LYS A 337 7.41 -1.96 23.10
N GLY A 338 7.38 -2.74 22.01
CA GLY A 338 6.32 -3.69 21.71
C GLY A 338 5.09 -3.08 21.03
N GLU A 339 4.13 -3.95 20.77
CA GLU A 339 2.96 -3.66 19.93
C GLU A 339 2.03 -2.58 20.52
N SER A 340 1.81 -2.59 21.84
CA SER A 340 0.93 -1.61 22.50
C SER A 340 1.46 -0.18 22.35
N ALA A 341 2.76 0.02 22.56
CA ALA A 341 3.41 1.32 22.37
C ALA A 341 3.36 1.78 20.92
N TYR A 342 3.53 0.86 19.96
CA TYR A 342 3.33 1.15 18.55
C TYR A 342 1.91 1.64 18.27
N ILE A 343 0.89 0.90 18.71
CA ILE A 343 -0.50 1.26 18.44
C ILE A 343 -0.85 2.61 19.07
N SER A 344 -0.39 2.87 20.30
CA SER A 344 -0.60 4.15 20.97
C SER A 344 0.05 5.31 20.19
N GLY A 345 1.34 5.21 19.86
CA GLY A 345 2.06 6.27 19.16
C GLY A 345 1.56 6.53 17.73
N HIS A 346 1.00 5.54 17.06
CA HIS A 346 0.59 5.65 15.65
C HIS A 346 -0.90 5.86 15.43
N TYR A 347 -1.73 5.42 16.36
CA TYR A 347 -3.18 5.42 16.22
C TYR A 347 -3.93 5.93 17.47
N GLY A 348 -3.20 6.38 18.48
CA GLY A 348 -3.72 6.96 19.72
C GLY A 348 -3.96 5.93 20.82
N GLU A 349 -3.85 6.41 22.07
CA GLU A 349 -4.07 5.64 23.30
C GLU A 349 -5.42 4.93 23.35
N ALA A 350 -6.45 5.60 22.84
CA ALA A 350 -7.79 5.08 22.62
C ALA A 350 -7.79 3.68 21.99
N ARG A 351 -7.08 3.56 20.86
CA ARG A 351 -7.03 2.34 20.08
C ARG A 351 -6.16 1.30 20.78
N ALA A 352 -5.03 1.71 21.37
CA ALA A 352 -4.16 0.80 22.12
C ALA A 352 -4.92 0.11 23.28
N ARG A 353 -5.68 0.88 24.06
CA ARG A 353 -6.50 0.37 25.17
C ARG A 353 -7.54 -0.64 24.71
N MET A 354 -8.30 -0.29 23.67
CA MET A 354 -9.33 -1.17 23.09
C MET A 354 -8.73 -2.51 22.64
N MET A 355 -7.54 -2.50 22.05
CA MET A 355 -6.86 -3.74 21.65
C MET A 355 -6.32 -4.53 22.85
N GLY A 356 -5.76 -3.83 23.84
CA GLY A 356 -5.24 -4.47 25.06
C GLY A 356 -6.33 -5.19 25.86
N GLU A 357 -7.51 -4.59 25.98
CA GLU A 357 -8.65 -5.23 26.66
C GLU A 357 -9.21 -6.43 25.89
N GLY A 358 -9.26 -6.34 24.56
CA GLY A 358 -9.68 -7.47 23.71
C GLY A 358 -8.79 -8.70 23.89
N ASN A 359 -7.47 -8.51 24.02
CA ASN A 359 -6.53 -9.61 24.25
C ASN A 359 -6.72 -10.28 25.63
N LYS A 360 -6.99 -9.49 26.68
CA LYS A 360 -7.26 -10.01 28.03
C LYS A 360 -8.49 -10.93 28.06
N VAL A 361 -9.57 -10.53 27.38
CA VAL A 361 -10.81 -11.30 27.33
C VAL A 361 -10.61 -12.65 26.62
N LEU A 362 -9.77 -12.69 25.59
CA LEU A 362 -9.48 -13.92 24.85
C LEU A 362 -8.51 -14.87 25.57
N GLY A 363 -8.11 -14.57 26.82
CA GLY A 363 -7.15 -15.37 27.58
C GLY A 363 -5.75 -15.36 26.97
N GLY A 364 -5.45 -14.33 26.15
CA GLY A 364 -4.20 -14.18 25.44
C GLY A 364 -3.13 -13.50 26.29
N ASP A 365 -2.89 -13.98 27.51
CA ASP A 365 -1.65 -13.66 28.24
C ASP A 365 -0.51 -14.47 27.63
N ALA A 366 -0.17 -14.17 26.37
CA ALA A 366 0.88 -14.86 25.65
C ALA A 366 1.65 -13.88 24.74
N GLU A 367 2.44 -13.01 25.37
CA GLU A 367 3.75 -12.58 24.82
C GLU A 367 4.78 -13.74 24.90
N GLY A 368 4.30 -14.99 24.84
CA GLY A 368 5.12 -16.18 24.69
C GLY A 368 5.44 -16.39 23.22
N ASP A 369 6.38 -15.60 22.70
CA ASP A 369 6.93 -15.76 21.35
C ASP A 369 7.67 -17.11 21.19
N GLY A 370 7.84 -17.86 22.28
CA GLY A 370 8.31 -19.23 22.31
C GLY A 370 7.15 -20.22 22.38
N GLU A 371 7.09 -21.15 21.42
CA GLU A 371 6.47 -22.48 21.58
C GLU A 371 4.99 -22.71 21.17
N TYR A 372 4.39 -21.87 20.32
CA TYR A 372 3.12 -22.22 19.63
C TYR A 372 3.30 -23.11 18.36
N GLY A 373 4.34 -23.95 18.32
CA GLY A 373 4.73 -24.75 17.15
C GLY A 373 4.00 -26.09 16.94
N ARG A 374 2.99 -26.45 17.73
CA ARG A 374 2.48 -27.85 17.78
C ARG A 374 1.15 -28.14 17.07
N TYR A 375 0.42 -27.14 16.56
CA TYR A 375 -0.93 -27.35 16.00
C TYR A 375 -1.04 -27.30 14.46
N GLU A 376 0.06 -27.15 13.73
CA GLU A 376 0.05 -26.98 12.26
C GLU A 376 -0.25 -28.26 11.44
N TYR A 377 -0.34 -29.45 12.06
CA TYR A 377 -0.31 -30.72 11.31
C TYR A 377 -1.65 -31.17 10.68
N LYS A 378 -2.79 -30.50 10.93
CA LYS A 378 -4.11 -30.97 10.44
C LYS A 378 -4.70 -30.19 9.24
N LEU A 379 -4.14 -29.05 8.83
CA LEU A 379 -4.71 -28.26 7.73
C LEU A 379 -4.20 -28.59 6.31
N LYS A 380 -3.15 -29.41 6.16
CA LYS A 380 -2.49 -29.63 4.85
C LYS A 380 -3.29 -30.44 3.81
N ARG A 381 -4.49 -30.95 4.14
CA ARG A 381 -5.22 -31.90 3.26
C ARG A 381 -6.33 -31.31 2.40
N VAL A 382 -6.64 -30.00 2.48
CA VAL A 382 -7.84 -29.41 1.82
C VAL A 382 -7.52 -28.31 0.78
N GLN A 383 -6.26 -27.89 0.58
CA GLN A 383 -5.93 -26.78 -0.33
C GLN A 383 -5.55 -27.15 -1.78
N GLN A 384 -5.76 -28.40 -2.21
CA GLN A 384 -5.66 -28.73 -3.64
C GLN A 384 -6.99 -28.42 -4.33
N LEU A 385 -7.06 -27.26 -5.00
CA LEU A 385 -7.81 -26.97 -6.24
C LEU A 385 -8.06 -25.45 -6.38
N ARG A 386 -7.01 -24.68 -6.66
CA ARG A 386 -7.10 -23.44 -7.44
C ARG A 386 -5.91 -23.39 -8.38
N GLN A 387 -6.12 -23.74 -9.65
CA GLN A 387 -5.16 -23.46 -10.71
C GLN A 387 -5.12 -21.93 -10.90
N TYR A 388 -4.09 -21.28 -10.39
CA TYR A 388 -3.76 -19.92 -10.79
C TYR A 388 -3.25 -19.97 -12.24
N SER A 389 -3.83 -19.16 -13.12
CA SER A 389 -3.31 -19.04 -14.49
C SER A 389 -1.91 -18.44 -14.44
N LEU A 390 -0.92 -19.20 -14.91
CA LEU A 390 0.51 -18.85 -14.93
C LEU A 390 0.86 -17.72 -15.91
N HIS A 391 -0.11 -17.23 -16.69
CA HIS A 391 0.11 -16.33 -17.81
C HIS A 391 0.62 -14.93 -17.43
N PRO A 392 0.15 -14.26 -16.36
CA PRO A 392 0.67 -12.93 -15.96
C PRO A 392 2.10 -12.96 -15.42
N PHE A 393 2.57 -14.11 -14.93
CA PHE A 393 3.83 -14.24 -14.22
C PHE A 393 5.04 -14.28 -15.19
N LEU A 394 4.88 -14.93 -16.34
CA LEU A 394 5.89 -14.96 -17.41
C LEU A 394 6.08 -13.58 -18.09
N VAL A 395 5.13 -12.65 -17.89
CA VAL A 395 5.15 -11.29 -18.46
C VAL A 395 6.16 -10.39 -17.76
N CYS A 396 6.14 -10.34 -16.42
CA CYS A 396 7.12 -9.56 -15.65
C CYS A 396 8.55 -10.10 -15.84
N LEU A 397 8.69 -11.41 -16.09
CA LEU A 397 9.97 -12.06 -16.38
C LEU A 397 10.66 -11.50 -17.63
N ARG A 398 9.93 -11.30 -18.74
CA ARG A 398 10.52 -10.73 -19.97
C ARG A 398 10.86 -9.26 -19.82
N MET A 399 9.99 -8.47 -19.17
CA MET A 399 10.19 -7.02 -18.99
C MET A 399 11.50 -6.70 -18.28
N VAL A 400 11.75 -7.37 -17.17
CA VAL A 400 12.88 -7.06 -16.30
C VAL A 400 14.19 -7.68 -16.83
N GLN A 401 14.14 -8.80 -17.56
CA GLN A 401 15.32 -9.33 -18.27
C GLN A 401 15.84 -8.34 -19.32
N PHE A 402 14.96 -7.65 -20.06
CA PHE A 402 15.37 -6.58 -20.97
C PHE A 402 15.94 -5.36 -20.22
N SER A 403 15.36 -4.99 -19.09
CA SER A 403 15.84 -3.89 -18.24
C SER A 403 17.25 -4.17 -17.69
N ALA A 404 17.48 -5.36 -17.14
CA ALA A 404 18.79 -5.77 -16.61
C ALA A 404 19.88 -5.87 -17.69
N ALA A 405 19.54 -6.34 -18.89
CA ALA A 405 20.46 -6.32 -20.04
C ALA A 405 20.84 -4.89 -20.44
N ARG A 406 19.89 -3.95 -20.34
CA ARG A 406 20.09 -2.54 -20.69
C ARG A 406 20.96 -1.79 -19.68
N ASP A 407 20.81 -2.07 -18.38
CA ASP A 407 21.65 -1.49 -17.33
C ASP A 407 23.09 -2.03 -17.39
N SER A 408 23.25 -3.31 -17.74
CA SER A 408 24.56 -3.93 -17.95
C SER A 408 25.30 -3.32 -19.16
N LEU A 409 24.58 -2.86 -20.19
CA LEU A 409 25.15 -2.21 -21.37
C LEU A 409 25.46 -0.71 -21.18
N ARG A 410 24.98 -0.08 -20.11
CA ARG A 410 25.27 1.34 -19.79
C ARG A 410 26.47 1.52 -18.87
N THR A 411 26.98 0.43 -18.31
CA THR A 411 28.14 0.41 -17.41
C THR A 411 29.46 0.03 -18.10
N PHE A 412 29.40 -0.22 -19.42
CA PHE A 412 30.52 -0.25 -20.35
C PHE A 412 30.43 0.97 -21.28
#